data_AF-A0A6N2DTS6-F1
#
_entry.id   AF-A0A6N2DTS6-F1
#
_cell.length_a   1.000
_cell.length_b   1.000
_cell.length_c   1.000
_cell.angle_alpha   90.00
_cell.angle_beta   90.00
_cell.angle_gamma   90.00
#
_symmetry.space_group_name_H-M   'P 1'
#
loop_
_entity.id
_entity.type
_entity.pdbx_description
1 polymer ?
#
loop_
_entity_poly.entity_id
_entity_poly.type
_entity_poly.pdbx_seq_one_letter_code
_entity_poly.pdbx_strand_id
1 'polypeptide(L)'
;MSDQPVSVSPSKGFTLPRDVVVTIVPAGHRITLAAGDRVTLLQALGGTATVTTSDGEMARLTPEDSVDFGFVDAPESVDVPSDASFSTDLVWEAATTVYDPEIPVDIVELGLVYRVDAEELPSGGWRVDIDMSVTAPFCGMGDILRQDLHDAVAKLPGVEQVVVELVFDPPWDVSRLSDVARLELGMM
;
A
#
# COMPACT_ATOMS: atom_id res chain seq x y z
N MET A 1 -22.27 -4.76 29.44
CA MET A 1 -21.17 -3.81 29.19
C MET A 1 -20.93 -3.89 27.69
N SER A 2 -21.54 -2.97 26.96
CA SER A 2 -21.62 -3.03 25.50
C SER A 2 -20.30 -2.54 24.92
N ASP A 3 -19.62 -3.43 24.22
CA ASP A 3 -18.51 -3.11 23.34
C ASP A 3 -19.13 -2.69 22.00
N GLN A 4 -19.11 -1.39 21.72
CA GLN A 4 -19.52 -0.85 20.43
C GLN A 4 -18.27 -0.44 19.67
N PRO A 5 -18.03 -0.98 18.46
CA PRO A 5 -16.93 -0.52 17.63
C PRO A 5 -17.16 0.95 17.30
N VAL A 6 -16.15 1.78 17.58
CA VAL A 6 -16.19 3.21 17.33
C VAL A 6 -16.24 3.42 15.82
N SER A 7 -17.41 3.81 15.32
CA SER A 7 -17.58 4.34 13.96
C SER A 7 -16.77 5.64 13.85
N VAL A 8 -15.61 5.56 13.19
CA VAL A 8 -14.80 6.73 12.86
C VAL A 8 -15.46 7.42 11.67
N SER A 9 -16.20 8.49 11.95
CA SER A 9 -16.72 9.38 10.89
C SER A 9 -15.56 10.15 10.24
N PRO A 10 -15.51 10.27 8.90
CA PRO A 10 -14.41 10.91 8.15
C PRO A 10 -14.24 12.43 8.39
N SER A 11 -15.06 13.02 9.26
CA SER A 11 -15.03 14.45 9.60
C SER A 11 -14.44 14.78 10.98
N LYS A 12 -14.01 13.77 11.76
CA LYS A 12 -13.53 13.98 13.13
C LYS A 12 -12.01 13.85 13.20
N GLY A 13 -11.31 15.00 13.25
CA GLY A 13 -9.86 15.02 13.39
C GLY A 13 -9.38 14.26 14.63
N PHE A 14 -8.46 13.32 14.40
CA PHE A 14 -7.77 12.49 15.39
C PHE A 14 -6.60 13.27 15.99
N THR A 15 -6.33 13.06 17.29
CA THR A 15 -5.22 13.71 17.98
C THR A 15 -4.14 12.68 18.25
N LEU A 16 -2.92 12.93 17.77
CA LEU A 16 -1.84 11.97 17.91
C LEU A 16 -1.49 11.73 19.39
N PRO A 17 -1.49 10.48 19.87
CA PRO A 17 -1.23 10.19 21.29
C PRO A 17 0.26 10.25 21.64
N ARG A 18 1.15 10.22 20.63
CA ARG A 18 2.61 10.23 20.73
C ARG A 18 3.22 10.93 19.51
N ASP A 19 4.52 11.12 19.52
CA ASP A 19 5.26 11.53 18.32
C ASP A 19 5.20 10.39 17.30
N VAL A 20 4.89 10.72 16.04
CA VAL A 20 4.67 9.74 14.98
C VAL A 20 5.51 10.10 13.77
N VAL A 21 6.24 9.12 13.24
CA VAL A 21 6.94 9.29 11.96
C VAL A 21 5.95 9.04 10.83
N VAL A 22 5.80 10.03 9.96
CA VAL A 22 4.92 9.95 8.79
C VAL A 22 5.71 10.20 7.52
N THR A 23 5.22 9.71 6.41
CA THR A 23 5.81 9.98 5.09
C THR A 23 4.93 10.97 4.34
N ILE A 24 5.48 12.13 3.97
CA ILE A 24 4.74 13.12 3.18
C ILE A 24 4.42 12.57 1.79
N VAL A 25 3.18 12.73 1.35
CA VAL A 25 2.68 12.31 0.04
C VAL A 25 2.47 13.57 -0.83
N PRO A 26 2.97 13.63 -2.08
CA PRO A 26 3.71 12.58 -2.81
C PRO A 26 5.23 12.58 -2.57
N ALA A 27 5.76 13.55 -1.82
CA ALA A 27 7.20 13.81 -1.76
C ALA A 27 8.06 12.64 -1.24
N GLY A 28 7.50 11.70 -0.47
CA GLY A 28 8.18 10.52 0.08
C GLY A 28 9.15 10.79 1.23
N HIS A 29 9.33 12.05 1.64
CA HIS A 29 10.23 12.39 2.74
C HIS A 29 9.54 12.15 4.09
N ARG A 30 10.30 11.63 5.05
CA ARG A 30 9.79 11.34 6.41
C ARG A 30 9.89 12.57 7.29
N ILE A 31 8.82 12.88 8.01
CA ILE A 31 8.79 13.90 9.06
C ILE A 31 8.24 13.28 10.34
N THR A 32 8.43 13.98 11.46
CA THR A 32 7.83 13.60 12.74
C THR A 32 6.72 14.59 13.08
N LEU A 33 5.51 14.10 13.23
CA LEU A 33 4.40 14.86 13.82
C LEU A 33 4.45 14.72 15.34
N ALA A 34 4.18 15.80 16.05
CA ALA A 34 4.30 15.83 17.50
C ALA A 34 3.06 15.24 18.18
N ALA A 35 3.26 14.69 19.38
CA ALA A 35 2.15 14.31 20.25
C ALA A 35 1.21 15.52 20.47
N GLY A 36 -0.09 15.32 20.25
CA GLY A 36 -1.11 16.37 20.33
C GLY A 36 -1.46 17.04 19.01
N ASP A 37 -0.71 16.80 17.92
CA ASP A 37 -1.09 17.30 16.60
C ASP A 37 -2.42 16.68 16.15
N ARG A 38 -3.24 17.48 15.47
CA ARG A 38 -4.50 17.01 14.90
C ARG A 38 -4.32 16.65 13.45
N VAL A 39 -4.75 15.44 13.11
CA VAL A 39 -4.76 14.90 11.76
C VAL A 39 -6.17 14.47 11.38
N THR A 40 -6.51 14.55 10.11
CA THR A 40 -7.82 14.07 9.60
C THR A 40 -7.60 12.85 8.74
N LEU A 41 -8.28 11.75 9.04
CA LEU A 41 -8.20 10.54 8.23
C LEU A 41 -8.75 10.83 6.84
N LEU A 42 -7.92 10.65 5.82
CA LEU A 42 -8.31 10.78 4.42
C LEU A 42 -8.69 9.42 3.84
N GLN A 43 -7.84 8.42 4.07
CA GLN A 43 -8.07 7.04 3.63
C GLN A 43 -7.40 6.03 4.56
N ALA A 44 -7.93 4.81 4.58
CA ALA A 44 -7.42 3.67 5.33
C ALA A 44 -7.54 2.42 4.45
N LEU A 45 -6.54 2.19 3.61
CA LEU A 45 -6.52 1.14 2.58
C LEU A 45 -5.18 0.38 2.63
N GLY A 46 -5.20 -0.92 2.30
CA GLY A 46 -3.97 -1.71 2.18
C GLY A 46 -3.13 -1.83 3.46
N GLY A 47 -3.77 -1.83 4.63
CA GLY A 47 -3.05 -1.92 5.91
C GLY A 47 -2.29 -0.64 6.30
N THR A 48 -2.50 0.48 5.60
CA THR A 48 -2.00 1.80 6.02
C THR A 48 -3.07 2.87 5.94
N ALA A 49 -2.87 3.95 6.68
CA ALA A 49 -3.74 5.12 6.65
C ALA A 49 -3.00 6.35 6.13
N THR A 50 -3.67 7.11 5.26
CA THR A 50 -3.23 8.46 4.86
C THR A 50 -4.07 9.48 5.59
N VAL A 51 -3.40 10.45 6.19
CA VAL A 51 -4.02 11.53 6.94
C VAL A 51 -3.64 12.88 6.37
N THR A 52 -4.49 13.88 6.58
CA THR A 52 -4.16 15.28 6.33
C THR A 52 -3.70 15.93 7.63
N THR A 53 -2.53 16.55 7.62
CA THR A 53 -1.95 17.30 8.75
C THR A 53 -2.72 18.60 8.99
N SER A 54 -2.49 19.26 10.13
CA SER A 54 -3.07 20.58 10.42
C SER A 54 -2.69 21.65 9.40
N ASP A 55 -1.53 21.49 8.75
CA ASP A 55 -1.00 22.41 7.74
C ASP A 55 -1.56 22.10 6.33
N GLY A 56 -2.41 21.09 6.20
CA GLY A 56 -3.04 20.69 4.95
C GLY A 56 -2.20 19.75 4.09
N GLU A 57 -1.06 19.26 4.60
CA GLU A 57 -0.23 18.28 3.89
C GLU A 57 -0.80 16.88 4.03
N MET A 58 -0.67 16.05 3.00
CA MET A 58 -0.99 14.63 3.10
C MET A 58 0.22 13.86 3.62
N ALA A 59 -0.02 12.96 4.56
CA ALA A 59 1.00 12.11 5.13
C ALA A 59 0.50 10.69 5.33
N ARG A 60 1.29 9.73 4.87
CA ARG A 60 1.06 8.29 5.10
C ARG A 60 1.63 7.89 6.46
N LEU A 61 0.81 7.25 7.28
CA LEU A 61 1.21 6.63 8.55
C LEU A 61 1.93 5.30 8.29
N THR A 62 2.75 4.87 9.24
CA THR A 62 3.33 3.52 9.19
C THR A 62 2.22 2.46 9.34
N PRO A 63 2.40 1.23 8.85
CA PRO A 63 1.44 0.15 9.10
C PRO A 63 1.17 -0.07 10.59
N GLU A 64 2.22 -0.04 11.42
CA GLU A 64 2.11 -0.18 12.88
C GLU A 64 1.25 0.92 13.50
N ASP A 65 1.54 2.20 13.19
CA ASP A 65 0.75 3.32 13.72
C ASP A 65 -0.69 3.33 13.18
N SER A 66 -0.89 2.88 11.94
CA SER A 66 -2.23 2.79 11.34
C SER A 66 -3.11 1.79 12.11
N VAL A 67 -2.52 0.66 12.55
CA VAL A 67 -3.17 -0.36 13.38
C VAL A 67 -3.35 0.13 14.81
N ASP A 68 -2.28 0.68 15.42
CA ASP A 68 -2.29 1.18 16.80
C ASP A 68 -3.35 2.27 17.02
N PHE A 69 -3.59 3.11 16.01
CA PHE A 69 -4.60 4.17 16.07
C PHE A 69 -6.00 3.70 15.68
N GLY A 70 -6.14 2.43 15.26
CA GLY A 70 -7.40 1.83 14.86
C GLY A 70 -7.96 2.40 13.56
N PHE A 71 -7.10 2.90 12.67
CA PHE A 71 -7.53 3.33 11.34
C PHE A 71 -7.66 2.16 10.37
N VAL A 72 -6.82 1.16 10.52
CA VAL A 72 -6.90 -0.11 9.80
C VAL A 72 -6.93 -1.24 10.81
N ASP A 73 -7.60 -2.33 10.45
CA ASP A 73 -7.48 -3.56 11.22
C ASP A 73 -6.04 -4.09 11.12
N ALA A 74 -5.58 -4.75 12.19
CA ALA A 74 -4.33 -5.50 12.11
C ALA A 74 -4.43 -6.45 10.90
N PRO A 75 -3.40 -6.57 10.06
CA PRO A 75 -3.45 -7.48 8.94
C PRO A 75 -3.78 -8.86 9.51
N GLU A 76 -4.98 -9.38 9.22
CA GLU A 76 -5.23 -10.80 9.37
C GLU A 76 -4.11 -11.45 8.56
N SER A 77 -3.34 -12.36 9.18
CA SER A 77 -2.39 -13.16 8.44
C SER A 77 -3.16 -13.67 7.23
N VAL A 78 -2.77 -13.27 6.02
CA VAL A 78 -3.38 -13.79 4.80
C VAL A 78 -3.41 -15.29 5.04
N ASP A 79 -4.63 -15.83 5.11
CA ASP A 79 -4.88 -17.22 5.52
C ASP A 79 -4.51 -18.07 4.30
N VAL A 80 -3.25 -17.95 3.88
CA VAL A 80 -2.68 -18.73 2.82
C VAL A 80 -2.63 -20.12 3.42
N PRO A 81 -3.43 -21.07 2.90
CA PRO A 81 -3.45 -22.41 3.44
C PRO A 81 -2.00 -22.90 3.54
N SER A 82 -1.58 -23.48 4.67
CA SER A 82 -0.17 -23.89 4.82
C SER A 82 0.27 -24.95 3.80
N ASP A 83 -0.68 -25.51 3.05
CA ASP A 83 -0.51 -26.45 1.93
C ASP A 83 -0.65 -25.80 0.54
N ALA A 84 -0.86 -24.47 0.44
CA ALA A 84 -0.95 -23.79 -0.84
C ALA A 84 0.44 -23.70 -1.47
N SER A 85 0.60 -24.38 -2.61
CA SER A 85 1.76 -24.22 -3.48
C SER A 85 1.79 -22.80 -4.02
N PHE A 86 2.98 -22.21 -4.12
CA PHE A 86 3.19 -20.95 -4.82
C PHE A 86 2.52 -20.94 -6.21
N SER A 87 1.91 -19.81 -6.58
CA SER A 87 1.43 -19.54 -7.92
C SER A 87 1.61 -18.05 -8.23
N THR A 88 1.73 -17.72 -9.51
CA THR A 88 1.77 -16.32 -9.97
C THR A 88 0.47 -15.58 -9.62
N ASP A 89 -0.67 -16.27 -9.55
CA ASP A 89 -1.95 -15.67 -9.16
C ASP A 89 -1.90 -15.11 -7.73
N LEU A 90 -1.23 -15.80 -6.80
CA LEU A 90 -1.02 -15.29 -5.44
C LEU A 90 -0.20 -14.00 -5.41
N VAL A 91 0.72 -13.81 -6.36
CA VAL A 91 1.50 -12.57 -6.49
C VAL A 91 0.59 -11.42 -6.93
N TRP A 92 -0.30 -11.66 -7.89
CA TRP A 92 -1.29 -10.66 -8.31
C TRP A 92 -2.27 -10.33 -7.20
N GLU A 93 -2.77 -11.33 -6.46
CA GLU A 93 -3.62 -11.13 -5.29
C GLU A 93 -2.90 -10.36 -4.18
N ALA A 94 -1.61 -10.62 -3.93
CA ALA A 94 -0.83 -9.85 -2.98
C ALA A 94 -0.68 -8.39 -3.45
N ALA A 95 -0.49 -8.16 -4.74
CA ALA A 95 -0.34 -6.83 -5.31
C ALA A 95 -1.62 -5.98 -5.20
N THR A 96 -2.82 -6.57 -5.24
CA THR A 96 -4.09 -5.81 -5.04
C THR A 96 -4.25 -5.30 -3.60
N THR A 97 -3.45 -5.79 -2.65
CA THR A 97 -3.44 -5.27 -1.28
C THR A 97 -2.61 -4.00 -1.11
N VAL A 98 -1.87 -3.59 -2.13
CA VAL A 98 -1.02 -2.39 -2.13
C VAL A 98 -1.74 -1.26 -2.85
N TYR A 99 -1.93 -0.14 -2.15
CA TYR A 99 -2.70 1.02 -2.64
C TYR A 99 -1.82 2.25 -2.79
N ASP A 100 -2.13 3.06 -3.80
CA ASP A 100 -1.49 4.36 -3.95
C ASP A 100 -2.01 5.34 -2.86
N PRO A 101 -1.14 6.00 -2.10
CA PRO A 101 -1.58 6.87 -0.99
C PRO A 101 -2.08 8.25 -1.46
N GLU A 102 -1.97 8.57 -2.74
CA GLU A 102 -2.53 9.77 -3.37
C GLU A 102 -3.82 9.43 -4.14
N ILE A 103 -3.85 8.30 -4.84
CA ILE A 103 -4.99 7.80 -5.61
C ILE A 103 -5.55 6.55 -4.91
N PRO A 104 -6.76 6.58 -4.32
CA PRO A 104 -7.28 5.50 -3.46
C PRO A 104 -7.73 4.25 -4.24
N VAL A 105 -6.83 3.70 -5.05
CA VAL A 105 -6.98 2.53 -5.94
C VAL A 105 -5.72 1.68 -5.79
N ASP A 106 -5.86 0.36 -5.89
CA ASP A 106 -4.71 -0.54 -5.80
C ASP A 106 -3.79 -0.47 -7.03
N ILE A 107 -2.54 -0.87 -6.86
CA ILE A 107 -1.52 -0.75 -7.90
C ILE A 107 -1.79 -1.65 -9.13
N VAL A 108 -2.62 -2.69 -9.00
CA VAL A 108 -2.99 -3.58 -10.10
C VAL A 108 -4.08 -2.93 -10.95
N GLU A 109 -5.13 -2.42 -10.32
CA GLU A 109 -6.22 -1.70 -10.98
C GLU A 109 -5.77 -0.35 -11.56
N LEU A 110 -4.76 0.28 -10.94
CA LEU A 110 -4.04 1.41 -11.53
C LEU A 110 -3.20 1.02 -12.75
N GLY A 111 -2.94 -0.27 -12.97
CA GLY A 111 -2.09 -0.75 -14.07
C GLY A 111 -0.62 -0.38 -13.89
N LEU A 112 -0.14 -0.32 -12.64
CA LEU A 112 1.25 -0.02 -12.31
C LEU A 112 2.15 -1.25 -12.35
N VAL A 113 1.60 -2.46 -12.17
CA VAL A 113 2.37 -3.71 -12.27
C VAL A 113 2.41 -4.16 -13.73
N TYR A 114 3.60 -4.22 -14.33
CA TYR A 114 3.78 -4.51 -15.75
C TYR A 114 4.17 -5.95 -16.04
N ARG A 115 4.98 -6.54 -15.16
CA ARG A 115 5.51 -7.88 -15.33
C ARG A 115 5.65 -8.55 -13.98
N VAL A 116 5.27 -9.83 -13.94
CA VAL A 116 5.53 -10.73 -12.83
C VAL A 116 6.09 -12.01 -13.43
N ASP A 117 7.36 -12.30 -13.13
CA ASP A 117 8.04 -13.53 -13.49
C ASP A 117 8.41 -14.27 -12.20
N ALA A 118 8.30 -15.60 -12.22
CA ALA A 118 8.69 -16.43 -11.09
C ALA A 118 9.55 -17.61 -11.54
N GLU A 119 10.68 -17.81 -10.85
CA GLU A 119 11.62 -18.90 -11.11
C GLU A 119 11.80 -19.77 -9.87
N GLU A 120 11.77 -21.09 -10.06
CA GLU A 120 12.07 -22.04 -9.00
C GLU A 120 13.59 -22.06 -8.74
N LEU A 121 13.97 -21.89 -7.48
CA LEU A 121 15.35 -21.90 -7.03
C LEU A 121 15.83 -23.34 -6.76
N PRO A 122 17.15 -23.61 -6.82
CA PRO A 122 17.71 -24.92 -6.49
C PRO A 122 17.41 -25.41 -5.07
N SER A 123 17.01 -24.51 -4.16
CA SER A 123 16.55 -24.80 -2.79
C SER A 123 15.15 -25.43 -2.73
N GLY A 124 14.36 -25.33 -3.81
CA GLY A 124 12.94 -25.71 -3.86
C GLY A 124 11.98 -24.57 -3.48
N GLY A 125 12.49 -23.37 -3.22
CA GLY A 125 11.70 -22.13 -3.10
C GLY A 125 11.59 -21.38 -4.43
N TRP A 126 10.99 -20.19 -4.38
CA TRP A 126 10.72 -19.35 -5.55
C TRP A 126 11.40 -18.00 -5.42
N ARG A 127 11.94 -17.53 -6.55
CA ARG A 127 12.29 -16.13 -6.73
C ARG A 127 11.23 -15.48 -7.61
N VAL A 128 10.76 -14.30 -7.19
CA VAL A 128 9.77 -13.50 -7.92
C VAL A 128 10.42 -12.19 -8.36
N ASP A 129 10.41 -11.92 -9.65
CA ASP A 129 10.88 -10.68 -10.25
C ASP A 129 9.66 -9.90 -10.78
N ILE A 130 9.52 -8.66 -10.34
CA ILE A 130 8.37 -7.80 -10.63
C ILE A 130 8.86 -6.48 -11.22
N ASP A 131 8.34 -6.10 -12.37
CA ASP A 131 8.51 -4.75 -12.90
C ASP A 131 7.24 -3.96 -12.62
N MET A 132 7.38 -2.81 -11.99
CA MET A 132 6.29 -1.88 -11.76
C MET A 132 6.67 -0.44 -12.13
N SER A 133 5.67 0.38 -12.43
CA SER A 133 5.81 1.81 -12.67
C SER A 133 5.15 2.60 -11.53
N VAL A 134 5.22 3.92 -11.62
CA VAL A 134 4.52 4.87 -10.76
C VAL A 134 3.73 5.85 -11.62
N THR A 135 2.72 6.47 -11.00
CA THR A 135 1.86 7.49 -11.62
C THR A 135 2.63 8.78 -11.94
N ALA A 136 3.69 9.07 -11.17
CA ALA A 136 4.58 10.21 -11.38
C ALA A 136 6.07 9.83 -11.22
N PRO A 137 6.93 10.12 -12.21
CA PRO A 137 8.36 9.83 -12.12
C PRO A 137 9.03 10.70 -11.03
N PHE A 138 10.08 10.17 -10.41
CA PHE A 138 10.83 10.82 -9.31
C PHE A 138 10.01 11.12 -8.05
N CYS A 139 8.82 10.50 -7.92
CA CYS A 139 8.04 10.54 -6.71
C CYS A 139 8.74 9.70 -5.62
N GLY A 140 9.02 10.30 -4.46
CA GLY A 140 9.58 9.55 -3.33
C GLY A 140 8.65 8.44 -2.82
N MET A 141 7.38 8.46 -3.23
CA MET A 141 6.43 7.37 -2.97
C MET A 141 6.70 6.11 -3.79
N GLY A 142 7.42 6.20 -4.92
CA GLY A 142 7.72 5.03 -5.74
C GLY A 142 8.53 3.98 -4.99
N ASP A 143 9.54 4.41 -4.24
CA ASP A 143 10.36 3.50 -3.42
C ASP A 143 9.55 2.84 -2.30
N ILE A 144 8.54 3.54 -1.82
CA ILE A 144 7.65 3.08 -0.75
C ILE A 144 6.68 2.04 -1.30
N LEU A 145 6.01 2.31 -2.42
CA LEU A 145 5.14 1.34 -3.09
C LEU A 145 5.90 0.09 -3.54
N ARG A 146 7.13 0.28 -4.05
CA ARG A 146 8.04 -0.82 -4.38
C ARG A 146 8.33 -1.70 -3.16
N GLN A 147 8.56 -1.08 -2.00
CA GLN A 147 8.79 -1.81 -0.75
C GLN A 147 7.53 -2.50 -0.24
N ASP A 148 6.37 -1.84 -0.30
CA ASP A 148 5.09 -2.43 0.11
C ASP A 148 4.75 -3.67 -0.73
N LEU A 149 4.95 -3.60 -2.05
CA LEU A 149 4.77 -4.73 -2.95
C LEU A 149 5.77 -5.85 -2.66
N HIS A 150 7.04 -5.51 -2.45
CA HIS A 150 8.05 -6.48 -2.04
C HIS A 150 7.60 -7.21 -0.76
N ASP A 151 7.16 -6.48 0.26
CA ASP A 151 6.80 -7.05 1.56
C ASP A 151 5.49 -7.85 1.52
N ALA A 152 4.55 -7.49 0.64
CA ALA A 152 3.35 -8.27 0.39
C ALA A 152 3.70 -9.62 -0.25
N VAL A 153 4.55 -9.61 -1.28
CA VAL A 153 4.94 -10.83 -2.03
C VAL A 153 5.89 -11.71 -1.23
N ALA A 154 6.77 -11.13 -0.42
CA ALA A 154 7.70 -11.88 0.43
C ALA A 154 7.01 -12.72 1.52
N LYS A 155 5.74 -12.43 1.83
CA LYS A 155 4.93 -13.22 2.78
C LYS A 155 4.28 -14.44 2.15
N LEU A 156 4.33 -14.59 0.83
CA LEU A 156 3.72 -15.70 0.11
C LEU A 156 4.47 -17.02 0.39
N PRO A 157 3.75 -18.16 0.43
CA PRO A 157 4.34 -19.45 0.72
C PRO A 157 5.36 -19.84 -0.35
N GLY A 158 6.52 -20.29 0.09
CA GLY A 158 7.59 -20.77 -0.79
C GLY A 158 8.38 -19.65 -1.49
N VAL A 159 8.05 -18.37 -1.29
CA VAL A 159 8.85 -17.26 -1.82
C VAL A 159 10.09 -17.07 -0.94
N GLU A 160 11.28 -17.18 -1.54
CA GLU A 160 12.57 -16.98 -0.87
C GLU A 160 13.23 -15.65 -1.26
N GLN A 161 12.96 -15.17 -2.47
CA GLN A 161 13.55 -13.94 -3.00
C GLN A 161 12.50 -13.13 -3.76
N VAL A 162 12.47 -11.83 -3.52
CA VAL A 162 11.62 -10.90 -4.27
C VAL A 162 12.48 -9.76 -4.77
N VAL A 163 12.38 -9.47 -6.06
CA VAL A 163 13.01 -8.32 -6.69
C VAL A 163 11.90 -7.50 -7.32
N VAL A 164 11.75 -6.26 -6.87
CA VAL A 164 10.79 -5.31 -7.46
C VAL A 164 11.59 -4.15 -8.05
N GLU A 165 11.50 -3.98 -9.36
CA GLU A 165 12.17 -2.92 -10.11
C GLU A 165 11.17 -1.84 -10.56
N LEU A 166 11.58 -0.57 -10.40
CA LEU A 166 10.84 0.56 -10.94
C LEU A 166 11.25 0.80 -12.39
N VAL A 167 10.32 0.55 -13.31
CA VAL A 167 10.49 0.78 -14.74
C VAL A 167 9.68 2.00 -15.19
N PHE A 168 10.28 2.83 -16.06
CA PHE A 168 9.65 4.06 -16.58
C PHE A 168 9.41 3.99 -18.09
N ASP A 169 9.76 2.88 -18.72
CA ASP A 169 9.53 2.61 -20.15
C ASP A 169 8.83 1.25 -20.29
N PRO A 170 7.58 1.21 -20.82
CA PRO A 170 6.77 2.36 -21.24
C PRO A 170 6.32 3.23 -20.04
N PRO A 171 6.18 4.56 -20.22
CA PRO A 171 5.65 5.41 -19.17
C PRO A 171 4.21 5.02 -18.83
N TRP A 172 3.83 5.19 -17.58
CA TRP A 172 2.44 5.00 -17.17
C TRP A 172 1.56 6.14 -17.71
N ASP A 173 0.33 5.79 -18.10
CA ASP A 173 -0.69 6.75 -18.49
C ASP A 173 -2.10 6.23 -18.14
N VAL A 174 -3.06 7.15 -18.06
CA VAL A 174 -4.45 6.87 -17.65
C VAL A 174 -5.18 5.81 -18.50
N SER A 175 -4.70 5.49 -19.70
CA SER A 175 -5.30 4.42 -20.52
C SER A 175 -5.12 3.04 -19.89
N ARG A 176 -4.14 2.88 -18.98
CA ARG A 176 -3.86 1.63 -18.25
C ARG A 176 -4.82 1.36 -17.08
N LEU A 177 -5.58 2.37 -16.65
CA LEU A 177 -6.60 2.20 -15.62
C LEU A 177 -7.63 1.16 -16.07
N SER A 178 -7.95 0.23 -15.17
CA SER A 178 -9.05 -0.70 -15.36
C SER A 178 -10.40 0.04 -15.42
N ASP A 179 -11.44 -0.64 -15.91
CA ASP A 179 -12.80 -0.10 -15.89
C ASP A 179 -13.30 0.11 -14.44
N VAL A 180 -12.87 -0.71 -13.48
CA VAL A 180 -13.21 -0.55 -12.07
C VAL A 180 -12.58 0.72 -11.50
N ALA A 181 -11.27 0.91 -11.70
CA ALA A 181 -10.56 2.11 -11.26
C ALA A 181 -11.15 3.39 -11.88
N ARG A 182 -11.50 3.36 -13.17
CA ARG A 182 -12.15 4.50 -13.84
C ARG A 182 -13.49 4.86 -13.22
N LEU A 183 -14.27 3.86 -12.79
CA LEU A 183 -15.55 4.09 -12.12
C LEU A 183 -15.33 4.73 -10.75
N GLU A 184 -14.40 4.21 -9.96
CA GLU A 184 -14.08 4.72 -8.62
C GLU A 184 -13.56 6.16 -8.65
N LEU A 185 -12.80 6.51 -9.69
CA LEU A 185 -12.29 7.86 -9.93
C LEU A 185 -13.30 8.78 -10.63
N GLY A 186 -14.52 8.32 -10.93
CA GLY A 186 -15.59 9.11 -11.54
C GLY A 186 -15.32 9.53 -12.99
N MET A 187 -14.59 8.69 -13.76
CA MET A 187 -14.17 8.96 -15.14
C MET A 187 -15.10 8.35 -16.21
N MET A 188 -16.25 7.80 -15.81
CA MET A 188 -17.31 7.26 -16.69
C MET A 188 -18.65 7.96 -16.43
#